data_AF-M4YPX9-F1
#
_entry.id   AF-M4YPX9-F1
#
_cell.length_a   1.000
_cell.length_b   1.000
_cell.length_c   1.000
_cell.angle_alpha   90.00
_cell.angle_beta   90.00
_cell.angle_gamma   90.00
#
_symmetry.space_group_name_H-M   'P 1'
#
loop_
_entity.id
_entity.type
_entity.pdbx_description
1 polymer ?
#
loop_
_entity_poly.entity_id
_entity_poly.type
_entity_poly.pdbx_seq_one_letter_code
_entity_poly.pdbx_strand_id
1 'polypeptide(L)' 'MKRIAETTFPAKFTIRGTLRYVTVPVAVAERMGIRDGDYLDVTVRWPKTEDYDIDDLLAPAPEKEDKPKRGRKAKTDDE' A
#
# COMPACT_ATOMS: atom_id res chain seq x y z
N MET A 1 17.30 -23.85 10.66
CA MET A 1 16.34 -22.98 9.93
C MET A 1 15.91 -21.85 10.85
N LYS A 2 15.93 -20.60 10.37
CA LYS A 2 15.53 -19.42 11.15
C LYS A 2 14.00 -19.33 11.11
N ARG A 3 13.33 -19.47 12.25
CA ARG A 3 11.88 -19.31 12.36
C ARG A 3 11.54 -17.82 12.24
N ILE A 4 10.48 -17.51 11.50
CA ILE A 4 9.91 -16.15 11.46
C ILE A 4 9.00 -15.97 12.67
N ALA A 5 9.08 -14.80 13.31
CA ALA A 5 8.29 -14.46 14.49
C ALA A 5 6.85 -14.06 14.14
N GLU A 6 6.66 -13.39 12.99
CA GLU A 6 5.35 -12.90 12.53
C GLU A 6 5.24 -13.09 11.02
N THR A 7 4.03 -13.35 10.53
CA THR A 7 3.73 -13.39 9.10
C THR A 7 2.30 -12.96 8.82
N THR A 8 2.05 -12.44 7.64
CA THR A 8 0.71 -12.13 7.13
C THR A 8 0.45 -12.94 5.87
N PHE A 9 -0.77 -13.43 5.70
CA PHE A 9 -1.21 -14.12 4.49
C PHE A 9 -2.68 -13.82 4.21
N PRO A 10 -3.09 -13.80 2.93
CA PRO A 10 -4.50 -13.65 2.59
C PRO A 10 -5.28 -14.88 3.02
N ALA A 11 -6.46 -14.67 3.59
CA ALA A 11 -7.33 -15.76 4.02
C ALA A 11 -8.81 -15.39 3.85
N LYS A 12 -9.65 -16.42 3.83
CA LYS A 12 -11.12 -16.29 3.85
C LYS A 12 -11.67 -17.01 5.07
N PHE A 13 -12.70 -16.42 5.68
CA PHE A 13 -13.43 -17.09 6.74
C PHE A 13 -14.31 -18.19 6.16
N THR A 14 -14.22 -19.38 6.76
CA THR A 14 -15.14 -20.49 6.49
C THR A 14 -16.05 -20.68 7.69
N ILE A 15 -17.35 -20.79 7.46
CA ILE A 15 -18.34 -20.99 8.53
C ILE A 15 -18.63 -22.49 8.65
N ARG A 16 -18.54 -23.03 9.87
CA ARG A 16 -19.03 -24.38 10.20
C ARG A 16 -19.90 -24.30 11.44
N GLY A 17 -21.21 -24.41 11.27
CA GLY A 17 -22.18 -24.15 12.33
C GLY A 17 -22.13 -22.68 12.76
N THR A 18 -21.94 -22.44 14.06
CA THR A 18 -21.79 -21.08 14.64
C THR A 18 -20.34 -20.59 14.66
N LEU A 19 -19.38 -21.44 14.30
CA LEU A 19 -17.95 -21.14 14.39
C LEU A 19 -17.38 -20.65 13.05
N ARG A 20 -16.44 -19.70 13.14
CA ARG A 20 -15.69 -19.17 11.99
C ARG A 20 -14.26 -19.69 12.06
N TYR A 21 -13.80 -20.26 10.96
CA TYR A 21 -12.47 -20.83 10.82
C TYR A 21 -11.66 -20.06 9.78
N VAL A 22 -10.36 -19.94 10.04
CA VAL A 22 -9.36 -19.49 9.07
C VAL A 22 -8.39 -20.64 8.85
N THR A 23 -8.22 -21.06 7.60
CA THR A 23 -7.25 -22.09 7.25
C THR A 23 -5.85 -21.48 7.18
N VAL A 24 -4.93 -21.98 7.99
CA VAL A 24 -3.51 -21.60 7.92
C VAL A 24 -2.85 -22.42 6.79
N PRO A 25 -2.20 -21.79 5.80
CA PRO A 25 -1.47 -22.52 4.76
C PRO A 25 -0.35 -23.39 5.35
N VAL A 26 -0.15 -24.60 4.83
CA VAL A 26 0.90 -25.53 5.28
C VAL A 26 2.28 -24.87 5.27
N ALA A 27 2.61 -24.15 4.20
CA ALA A 27 3.88 -23.44 4.09
C ALA A 27 4.09 -22.37 5.19
N VAL A 28 3.01 -21.75 5.70
CA VAL A 28 3.07 -20.81 6.82
C VAL A 28 3.32 -21.57 8.12
N ALA A 29 2.56 -22.65 8.35
CA ALA A 29 2.72 -23.50 9.53
C ALA A 29 4.14 -24.07 9.64
N GLU A 30 4.69 -24.61 8.56
CA GLU A 30 6.06 -25.16 8.51
C GLU A 30 7.13 -24.09 8.77
N ARG A 31 6.99 -22.92 8.15
CA ARG A 31 7.97 -21.82 8.25
C ARG A 31 8.00 -21.19 9.64
N MET A 32 6.85 -21.12 10.31
CA MET A 32 6.74 -20.65 11.70
C MET A 32 6.98 -21.77 12.72
N GLY A 33 6.85 -23.04 12.32
CA GLY A 33 6.95 -24.19 13.21
C GLY A 33 5.73 -24.38 14.11
N ILE A 34 4.54 -23.98 13.62
CA ILE A 34 3.24 -24.11 14.31
C ILE A 34 2.79 -25.57 14.30
N ARG A 35 2.21 -26.03 15.40
CA ARG A 35 1.63 -27.36 15.57
C ARG A 35 0.20 -27.28 16.08
N ASP A 36 -0.55 -28.36 15.88
CA ASP A 36 -1.89 -28.49 16.44
C ASP A 36 -1.86 -28.39 17.96
N GLY A 37 -2.68 -27.50 18.53
CA GLY A 37 -2.72 -27.21 19.96
C GLY A 37 -1.89 -26.00 20.40
N ASP A 38 -1.08 -25.42 19.52
CA ASP A 38 -0.36 -24.17 19.83
C ASP A 38 -1.34 -23.00 19.95
N TYR A 39 -1.07 -22.12 20.92
CA TYR A 39 -1.76 -20.85 21.08
C TYR A 39 -1.03 -19.76 20.28
N LEU A 40 -1.77 -18.99 19.48
CA LEU A 40 -1.22 -17.96 18.58
C LEU A 40 -1.93 -16.63 18.79
N ASP A 41 -1.17 -15.54 18.78
CA ASP A 41 -1.72 -14.19 18.69
C ASP A 41 -2.03 -13.86 17.22
N VAL A 42 -3.31 -13.61 16.90
CA VAL A 42 -3.78 -13.40 15.52
C VAL A 42 -4.40 -12.01 15.37
N THR A 43 -3.95 -11.27 14.36
CA THR A 43 -4.55 -10.00 13.94
C THR A 43 -5.25 -10.18 12.59
N VAL A 44 -6.53 -9.78 12.51
CA VAL A 44 -7.29 -9.78 11.25
C VAL A 44 -7.39 -8.35 10.74
N ARG A 45 -7.00 -8.14 9.48
CA ARG A 45 -7.13 -6.84 8.79
C ARG A 45 -7.99 -7.01 7.54
N TRP A 46 -9.03 -6.19 7.44
CA TRP A 46 -9.81 -6.08 6.21
C TRP A 46 -9.06 -5.17 5.23
N PRO A 47 -8.96 -5.54 3.95
CA PRO A 47 -8.45 -4.62 2.95
C PRO A 47 -9.35 -3.38 2.93
N LYS A 48 -8.75 -2.20 3.04
CA LYS A 48 -9.44 -0.94 2.78
C LYS A 48 -9.41 -0.76 1.26
N THR A 49 -10.57 -0.79 0.64
CA THR A 49 -10.70 -0.29 -0.73
C THR A 49 -10.60 1.22 -0.63
N GLU A 50 -9.50 1.79 -1.11
CA GLU A 50 -9.44 3.23 -1.38
C GLU A 50 -10.02 3.40 -2.77
N ASP A 51 -11.24 3.94 -2.83
CA ASP A 51 -11.83 4.39 -4.08
C ASP A 51 -11.08 5.67 -4.47
N TYR A 52 -10.13 5.54 -5.39
CA TYR A 52 -9.52 6.70 -6.02
C TYR A 52 -10.52 7.25 -7.04
N ASP A 53 -11.11 8.41 -6.75
CA ASP A 53 -11.89 9.15 -7.74
C ASP A 53 -10.94 9.52 -8.90
N ILE A 54 -11.12 8.85 -10.04
CA ILE A 54 -10.30 9.03 -11.25
C ILE A 54 -10.37 10.49 -11.75
N ASP A 55 -11.37 11.26 -11.31
CA ASP A 55 -11.56 12.67 -11.66
C ASP A 55 -10.40 13.57 -11.18
N ASP A 56 -9.69 13.21 -10.11
CA ASP A 56 -8.53 13.99 -9.62
C ASP A 56 -7.28 13.84 -10.52
N LEU A 57 -7.21 12.83 -11.40
CA LEU A 57 -6.10 12.62 -12.35
C LEU A 57 -6.29 13.36 -13.68
N LEU A 58 -7.49 13.89 -13.95
CA LEU A 58 -7.81 14.63 -15.17
C LEU A 58 -7.76 16.15 -14.99
N ALA A 59 -7.51 16.65 -13.78
CA ALA A 59 -7.30 18.07 -13.56
C ALA A 59 -6.01 18.51 -14.29
N PRO A 60 -6.09 19.35 -15.34
CA PRO A 60 -4.89 19.88 -15.97
C PRO A 60 -4.14 20.72 -14.93
N ALA A 61 -2.81 20.54 -14.87
CA ALA A 61 -1.96 21.33 -14.01
C ALA A 61 -2.25 22.83 -14.22
N PRO A 62 -2.39 23.64 -13.16
CA PRO A 62 -2.58 25.07 -13.33
C PRO A 62 -1.35 25.63 -14.06
N GLU A 63 -1.55 26.12 -15.28
CA GLU A 63 -0.54 26.86 -16.02
C GLU A 63 -0.08 28.04 -15.16
N LYS A 64 1.09 27.90 -14.53
CA LYS A 64 1.84 29.06 -14.06
C LYS A 64 2.36 29.79 -15.29
N GLU A 65 1.59 30.76 -15.78
CA GLU A 65 2.09 31.81 -16.66
C GLU A 65 3.17 32.61 -15.91
N ASP A 66 4.42 32.16 -15.99
CA ASP A 66 5.58 33.00 -15.71
C ASP A 66 6.23 33.37 -17.04
N LYS A 67 5.62 34.31 -17.76
CA LYS A 67 6.22 34.93 -18.94
C LYS A 67 7.42 35.78 -18.48
N PRO A 68 8.65 35.54 -18.95
CA PRO A 68 9.73 36.49 -18.72
C PRO A 68 9.46 37.75 -19.57
N LYS A 69 9.27 38.89 -18.89
CA LYS A 69 9.25 40.22 -19.52
C LYS A 69 10.62 40.45 -20.18
N ARG A 70 10.69 40.29 -21.50
CA ARG A 70 11.88 40.53 -22.33
C ARG A 70 12.35 41.98 -22.14
N GLY A 71 13.36 42.16 -21.30
CA GLY A 71 14.03 43.43 -21.06
C GLY A 71 14.66 43.98 -22.33
N ARG A 72 14.30 45.22 -22.65
CA ARG A 72 14.83 46.05 -23.74
C ARG A 72 16.34 46.26 -23.52
N LYS A 73 17.18 45.87 -24.47
CA LYS A 73 18.62 46.19 -24.45
C LYS A 73 18.82 47.70 -24.44
N ALA A 74 19.52 48.22 -23.43
CA ALA A 74 20.14 49.53 -23.49
C ALA A 74 21.53 49.38 -24.14
N LYS A 75 21.83 50.25 -25.11
CA LYS A 75 23.16 50.39 -25.70
C LYS A 75 24.11 51.00 -24.67
N THR A 76 25.35 50.55 -24.64
CA THR A 76 26.46 51.35 -24.12
C THR A 76 27.65 51.12 -25.04
N ASP A 77 28.13 52.22 -25.61
CA ASP A 77 29.37 52.36 -26.37
C ASP A 77 30.56 51.87 -25.55
N ASP A 78 31.53 51.25 -26.21
CA ASP A 78 32.93 51.26 -25.78
C ASP A 78 33.82 51.29 -27.03
N GLU A 79 34.71 52.30 -27.03
CA GLU A 79 35.77 52.72 -27.96
C GLU A 79 35.50 52.97 -29.47
#